data_AF-A0A3R5SKG8-F1
#
_entry.id   AF-A0A3R5SKG8-F1
#
_cell.length_a   1.000
_cell.length_b   1.000
_cell.length_c   1.000
_cell.angle_alpha   90.00
_cell.angle_beta   90.00
_cell.angle_gamma   90.00
#
_symmetry.space_group_name_H-M   'P 1'
#
loop_
_entity.id
_entity.type
_entity.pdbx_description
1 polymer ?
#
loop_
_entity_poly.entity_id
_entity_poly.type
_entity_poly.pdbx_seq_one_letter_code
_entity_poly.pdbx_strand_id
1 'polypeptide(L)'
;KINNAQAQITEVLQHLVENNAATVHKDAPLKFVQLVQLMRVATRENIEAIWGQCKNKPTHRRWILDALPVVGTTAALRLIKEKFQANELTVPELTQALLVALHMVTANQDSIQLTASLALDPKVKTIPVLRDMIMFGYGSMVARYCDEQPACSPELMRPIHESAAQAVSKADA
;
A
#
# COMPACT_ATOMS: atom_id res chain seq x y z
N LYS A 1 20.20 3.65 16.60
CA LYS A 1 20.84 3.40 15.29
C LYS A 1 20.30 2.11 14.71
N ILE A 2 20.03 2.08 13.41
CA ILE A 2 19.58 0.88 12.70
C ILE A 2 20.84 0.17 12.21
N ASN A 3 21.15 -0.98 12.80
CA ASN A 3 22.36 -1.74 12.48
C ASN A 3 22.02 -3.05 11.75
N ASN A 4 20.83 -3.61 12.04
CA ASN A 4 20.26 -4.77 11.35
C ASN A 4 18.73 -4.59 11.32
N ALA A 5 18.23 -4.01 10.22
CA ALA A 5 16.82 -3.67 10.08
C ALA A 5 15.92 -4.91 10.18
N GLN A 6 16.29 -6.02 9.55
CA GLN A 6 15.51 -7.26 9.58
C GLN A 6 15.35 -7.80 11.01
N ALA A 7 16.46 -7.92 11.76
CA ALA A 7 16.40 -8.42 13.14
C ALA A 7 15.56 -7.52 14.04
N GLN A 8 15.73 -6.19 13.92
CA GLN A 8 14.95 -5.22 14.71
C GLN A 8 13.45 -5.25 14.36
N ILE A 9 13.11 -5.43 13.08
CA ILE A 9 11.71 -5.60 12.65
C ILE A 9 11.12 -6.86 13.28
N THR A 10 11.83 -7.99 13.21
CA THR A 10 11.37 -9.26 13.80
C THR A 10 11.16 -9.14 15.31
N GLU A 11 12.07 -8.48 16.02
CA GLU A 11 11.95 -8.27 17.47
C GLU A 11 10.71 -7.44 17.84
N VAL A 12 10.53 -6.29 17.18
CA VAL A 12 9.38 -5.40 17.44
C VAL A 12 8.08 -6.10 17.06
N LEU A 13 8.05 -6.84 15.95
CA LEU A 13 6.89 -7.60 15.52
C LEU A 13 6.54 -8.69 16.54
N GLN A 14 7.53 -9.42 17.05
CA GLN A 14 7.30 -10.45 18.06
C GLN A 14 6.73 -9.84 19.34
N HIS A 15 7.27 -8.70 19.79
CA HIS A 15 6.74 -7.95 20.93
C HIS A 15 5.27 -7.55 20.73
N LEU A 16 4.93 -7.02 19.54
CA LEU A 16 3.55 -6.64 19.21
C LEU A 16 2.61 -7.86 19.21
N VAL A 17 3.06 -9.01 18.74
CA VAL A 17 2.26 -10.24 18.73
C VAL A 17 2.03 -10.77 20.15
N GLU A 18 3.07 -10.86 20.97
CA GLU A 18 3.00 -11.48 22.30
C GLU A 18 2.23 -10.64 23.32
N ASN A 19 2.41 -9.32 23.29
CA ASN A 19 1.90 -8.44 24.34
C ASN A 19 0.47 -7.91 24.08
N ASN A 20 -0.13 -8.19 22.91
CA ASN A 20 -1.43 -7.64 22.52
C ASN A 20 -2.52 -8.72 22.33
N ALA A 21 -2.32 -9.93 22.86
CA ALA A 21 -3.24 -11.05 22.64
C ALA A 21 -4.59 -10.90 23.37
N ALA A 22 -4.59 -10.41 24.61
CA ALA A 22 -5.80 -10.28 25.43
C ALA A 22 -6.27 -8.83 25.58
N THR A 23 -5.34 -7.92 25.82
CA THR A 23 -5.58 -6.47 25.91
C THR A 23 -4.45 -5.75 25.20
N VAL A 24 -4.75 -4.57 24.64
CA VAL A 24 -3.73 -3.75 23.98
C VAL A 24 -2.72 -3.30 25.03
N HIS A 25 -1.44 -3.62 24.81
CA HIS A 25 -0.38 -3.20 25.70
C HIS A 25 -0.15 -1.68 25.60
N LYS A 26 0.19 -1.04 26.71
CA LYS A 26 0.34 0.43 26.79
C LYS A 26 1.34 1.02 25.79
N ASP A 27 2.37 0.25 25.42
CA ASP A 27 3.41 0.70 24.49
C ASP A 27 3.14 0.26 23.04
N ALA A 28 2.05 -0.46 22.77
CA ALA A 28 1.75 -0.99 21.45
C ALA A 28 1.69 0.10 20.36
N PRO A 29 1.10 1.29 20.59
CA PRO A 29 1.15 2.38 19.61
C PRO A 29 2.58 2.81 19.28
N LEU A 30 3.44 2.93 20.30
CA LEU A 30 4.84 3.33 20.12
C LEU A 30 5.64 2.24 19.38
N LYS A 31 5.42 0.96 19.74
CA LYS A 31 6.03 -0.19 19.07
C LYS A 31 5.57 -0.31 17.61
N PHE A 32 4.31 0.00 17.32
CA PHE A 32 3.80 0.02 15.95
C PHE A 32 4.46 1.14 15.12
N VAL A 33 4.59 2.35 15.68
CA VAL A 33 5.34 3.42 15.01
C VAL A 33 6.80 3.00 14.79
N GLN A 34 7.43 2.36 15.77
CA GLN A 34 8.79 1.83 15.64
C GLN A 34 8.88 0.81 14.49
N LEU A 35 7.94 -0.12 14.39
CA LEU A 35 7.85 -1.09 13.30
C LEU A 35 7.77 -0.37 11.93
N VAL A 36 6.87 0.60 11.79
CA VAL A 36 6.71 1.37 10.55
C VAL A 36 8.00 2.11 10.18
N GLN A 37 8.67 2.76 11.14
CA GLN A 37 9.93 3.46 10.86
C GLN A 37 11.05 2.52 10.45
N LEU A 38 11.15 1.35 11.09
CA LEU A 38 12.13 0.33 10.71
C LEU A 38 11.85 -0.22 9.30
N MET A 39 10.58 -0.46 8.96
CA MET A 39 10.20 -0.91 7.61
C MET A 39 10.46 0.16 6.55
N ARG A 40 10.31 1.46 6.89
CA ARG A 40 10.54 2.57 5.96
C ARG A 40 11.98 2.72 5.47
N VAL A 41 12.93 2.35 6.33
CA VAL A 41 14.37 2.40 6.04
C VAL A 41 14.96 1.03 5.69
N ALA A 42 14.17 -0.03 5.80
CA ALA A 42 14.56 -1.37 5.37
C ALA A 42 14.61 -1.45 3.85
N THR A 43 15.53 -2.27 3.33
CA THR A 43 15.53 -2.59 1.90
C THR A 43 14.31 -3.44 1.55
N ARG A 44 13.97 -3.47 0.27
CA ARG A 44 12.88 -4.30 -0.24
C ARG A 44 13.05 -5.78 0.11
N GLU A 45 14.27 -6.30 -0.01
CA GLU A 45 14.63 -7.69 0.27
C GLU A 45 14.40 -8.03 1.74
N ASN A 46 14.72 -7.10 2.64
CA ASN A 46 14.43 -7.26 4.07
C ASN A 46 12.93 -7.36 4.32
N ILE A 47 12.12 -6.49 3.71
CA ILE A 47 10.65 -6.52 3.88
C ILE A 47 10.07 -7.82 3.27
N GLU A 48 10.58 -8.28 2.13
CA GLU A 48 10.20 -9.56 1.53
C GLU A 48 10.55 -10.76 2.41
N ALA A 49 11.73 -10.76 3.02
CA ALA A 49 12.15 -11.81 3.94
C ALA A 49 11.24 -11.85 5.19
N ILE A 50 10.90 -10.69 5.74
CA ILE A 50 9.95 -10.57 6.86
C ILE A 50 8.58 -11.10 6.46
N TRP A 51 8.06 -10.71 5.28
CA TRP A 51 6.81 -11.25 4.77
C TRP A 51 6.84 -12.78 4.65
N GLY A 52 7.91 -13.35 4.09
CA GLY A 52 8.08 -14.80 3.98
C GLY A 52 8.01 -15.53 5.32
N GLN A 53 8.57 -14.94 6.37
CA GLN A 53 8.54 -15.50 7.73
C GLN A 53 7.16 -15.38 8.42
N CYS A 54 6.35 -14.40 8.00
CA CYS A 54 5.12 -14.01 8.70
C CYS A 54 3.84 -14.44 7.97
N LYS A 55 3.87 -14.66 6.65
CA LYS A 55 2.67 -14.82 5.82
C LYS A 55 1.75 -15.97 6.21
N ASN A 56 2.29 -17.00 6.88
CA ASN A 56 1.54 -18.18 7.34
C ASN A 56 1.19 -18.16 8.84
N LYS A 57 1.54 -17.08 9.55
CA LYS A 57 1.24 -16.90 10.98
C LYS A 57 0.17 -15.82 11.12
N PRO A 58 -1.10 -16.14 11.44
CA PRO A 58 -2.21 -15.20 11.33
C PRO A 58 -2.00 -13.85 12.04
N THR A 59 -1.49 -13.86 13.28
CA THR A 59 -1.25 -12.64 14.06
C THR A 59 -0.10 -11.81 13.49
N HIS A 60 1.03 -12.44 13.13
CA HIS A 60 2.15 -11.74 12.48
C HIS A 60 1.75 -11.16 11.13
N ARG A 61 1.01 -11.94 10.33
CA ARG A 61 0.49 -11.54 9.02
C ARG A 61 -0.36 -10.28 9.15
N ARG A 62 -1.28 -10.23 10.13
CA ARG A 62 -2.11 -9.06 10.39
C ARG A 62 -1.26 -7.82 10.71
N TRP A 63 -0.32 -7.93 11.66
CA TRP A 63 0.56 -6.79 12.00
C TRP A 63 1.38 -6.27 10.82
N ILE A 64 1.86 -7.16 9.96
CA ILE A 64 2.58 -6.75 8.74
C ILE A 64 1.63 -6.08 7.74
N LEU A 65 0.42 -6.59 7.54
CA LEU A 65 -0.58 -5.98 6.66
C LEU A 65 -1.09 -4.62 7.18
N ASP A 66 -1.11 -4.43 8.49
CA ASP A 66 -1.43 -3.14 9.10
C ASP A 66 -0.26 -2.14 8.95
N ALA A 67 0.99 -2.59 9.09
CA ALA A 67 2.17 -1.72 9.03
C ALA A 67 2.60 -1.35 7.61
N LEU A 68 2.61 -2.32 6.68
CA LEU A 68 3.10 -2.17 5.32
C LEU A 68 2.51 -0.98 4.54
N PRO A 69 1.18 -0.72 4.55
CA PRO A 69 0.62 0.42 3.83
C PRO A 69 0.99 1.77 4.46
N VAL A 70 1.27 1.82 5.77
CA VAL A 70 1.63 3.04 6.51
C VAL A 70 3.11 3.41 6.32
N VAL A 71 3.93 2.50 5.77
CA VAL A 71 5.32 2.77 5.41
C VAL A 71 5.43 3.99 4.49
N GLY A 72 4.48 4.16 3.57
CA GLY A 72 4.33 5.38 2.77
C GLY A 72 5.33 5.53 1.61
N THR A 73 6.03 4.45 1.23
CA THR A 73 7.01 4.48 0.13
C THR A 73 6.45 3.82 -1.13
N THR A 74 6.91 4.26 -2.31
CA THR A 74 6.57 3.61 -3.59
C THR A 74 6.97 2.13 -3.61
N ALA A 75 8.05 1.76 -2.91
CA ALA A 75 8.48 0.37 -2.76
C ALA A 75 7.46 -0.48 -1.98
N ALA A 76 6.88 0.06 -0.90
CA ALA A 76 5.84 -0.64 -0.13
C ALA A 76 4.55 -0.83 -0.96
N LEU A 77 4.11 0.21 -1.68
CA LEU A 77 2.97 0.10 -2.59
C LEU A 77 3.22 -0.97 -3.69
N ARG A 78 4.44 -1.02 -4.22
CA ARG A 78 4.83 -2.01 -5.23
C ARG A 78 4.76 -3.43 -4.67
N LEU A 79 5.25 -3.62 -3.44
CA LEU A 79 5.21 -4.91 -2.78
C LEU A 79 3.76 -5.39 -2.57
N ILE A 80 2.85 -4.51 -2.14
CA ILE A 80 1.41 -4.83 -1.99
C ILE A 80 0.82 -5.33 -3.32
N LYS A 81 1.09 -4.60 -4.43
CA LYS A 81 0.67 -5.00 -5.78
C LYS A 81 1.19 -6.40 -6.13
N GLU A 82 2.48 -6.65 -5.94
CA GLU A 82 3.09 -7.94 -6.30
C GLU A 82 2.56 -9.09 -5.44
N LYS A 83 2.30 -8.88 -4.15
CA LYS A 83 1.71 -9.92 -3.29
C LYS A 83 0.29 -10.28 -3.71
N PHE A 84 -0.49 -9.31 -4.17
CA PHE A 84 -1.79 -9.60 -4.77
C PHE A 84 -1.69 -10.37 -6.08
N GLN A 85 -0.75 -10.00 -6.95
CA GLN A 85 -0.51 -10.70 -8.22
C GLN A 85 -0.06 -12.15 -7.99
N ALA A 86 0.75 -12.37 -6.96
CA ALA A 86 1.18 -13.71 -6.53
C ALA A 86 0.10 -14.53 -5.78
N ASN A 87 -1.15 -14.03 -5.70
CA ASN A 87 -2.24 -14.65 -4.92
C ASN A 87 -1.91 -14.83 -3.42
N GLU A 88 -0.97 -14.05 -2.89
CA GLU A 88 -0.61 -14.10 -1.47
C GLU A 88 -1.48 -13.18 -0.61
N LEU A 89 -2.37 -12.38 -1.20
CA LEU A 89 -3.36 -11.54 -0.52
C LEU A 89 -4.78 -11.90 -0.99
N THR A 90 -5.70 -11.99 -0.04
CA THR A 90 -7.14 -12.07 -0.33
C THR A 90 -7.69 -10.71 -0.77
N VAL A 91 -8.88 -10.68 -1.37
CA VAL A 91 -9.53 -9.42 -1.77
C VAL A 91 -9.77 -8.49 -0.57
N PRO A 92 -10.27 -8.94 0.59
CA PRO A 92 -10.42 -8.07 1.77
C PRO A 92 -9.09 -7.51 2.27
N GLU A 93 -8.04 -8.33 2.37
CA GLU A 93 -6.71 -7.89 2.80
C GLU A 93 -6.13 -6.84 1.85
N LEU A 94 -6.24 -7.08 0.53
CA LEU A 94 -5.82 -6.09 -0.46
C LEU A 94 -6.64 -4.81 -0.33
N THR A 95 -7.97 -4.91 -0.19
CA THR A 95 -8.85 -3.73 -0.10
C THR A 95 -8.45 -2.83 1.08
N GLN A 96 -8.23 -3.42 2.26
CA GLN A 96 -7.79 -2.69 3.45
C GLN A 96 -6.39 -2.09 3.26
N ALA A 97 -5.42 -2.89 2.80
CA ALA A 97 -4.05 -2.43 2.64
C ALA A 97 -3.95 -1.32 1.58
N LEU A 98 -4.67 -1.47 0.46
CA LEU A 98 -4.59 -0.56 -0.67
C LEU A 98 -5.24 0.79 -0.38
N LEU A 99 -6.38 0.81 0.33
CA LEU A 99 -7.00 2.06 0.77
C LEU A 99 -6.02 2.92 1.56
N VAL A 100 -5.36 2.31 2.55
CA VAL A 100 -4.38 3.01 3.40
C VAL A 100 -3.12 3.35 2.59
N ALA A 101 -2.61 2.44 1.77
CA ALA A 101 -1.38 2.67 1.00
C ALA A 101 -1.52 3.83 0.00
N LEU A 102 -2.65 3.93 -0.70
CA LEU A 102 -2.90 5.00 -1.67
C LEU A 102 -3.00 6.38 -0.98
N HIS A 103 -3.48 6.42 0.26
CA HIS A 103 -3.48 7.63 1.07
C HIS A 103 -2.09 7.97 1.63
N MET A 104 -1.34 6.97 2.10
CA MET A 104 -0.08 7.19 2.83
C MET A 104 1.15 7.34 1.92
N VAL A 105 1.13 6.78 0.72
CA VAL A 105 2.29 6.82 -0.18
C VAL A 105 2.64 8.26 -0.56
N THR A 106 3.94 8.60 -0.56
CA THR A 106 4.41 9.87 -1.12
C THR A 106 3.98 9.99 -2.57
N ALA A 107 3.31 11.09 -2.91
CA ALA A 107 2.88 11.34 -4.28
C ALA A 107 4.09 11.78 -5.12
N ASN A 108 4.52 10.93 -6.05
CA ASN A 108 5.55 11.20 -7.03
C ASN A 108 5.22 10.51 -8.35
N GLN A 109 6.00 10.78 -9.39
CA GLN A 109 5.73 10.23 -10.71
C GLN A 109 5.71 8.68 -10.72
N ASP A 110 6.61 8.04 -9.96
CA ASP A 110 6.66 6.58 -9.87
C ASP A 110 5.44 5.98 -9.17
N SER A 111 4.96 6.60 -8.08
CA SER A 111 3.78 6.13 -7.37
C SER A 111 2.51 6.31 -8.20
N ILE A 112 2.43 7.41 -8.97
CA ILE A 112 1.31 7.68 -9.89
C ILE A 112 1.28 6.65 -11.01
N GLN A 113 2.43 6.40 -11.66
CA GLN A 113 2.54 5.37 -12.71
C GLN A 113 2.22 3.98 -12.16
N LEU A 114 2.70 3.65 -10.97
CA LEU A 114 2.39 2.39 -10.30
C LEU A 114 0.90 2.24 -10.05
N THR A 115 0.23 3.29 -9.57
CA THR A 115 -1.22 3.29 -9.32
C THR A 115 -2.01 3.17 -10.63
N ALA A 116 -1.61 3.88 -11.69
CA ALA A 116 -2.21 3.72 -13.01
C ALA A 116 -2.07 2.28 -13.53
N SER A 117 -0.88 1.67 -13.37
CA SER A 117 -0.66 0.29 -13.77
C SER A 117 -1.54 -0.71 -13.00
N LEU A 118 -1.88 -0.39 -11.74
CA LEU A 118 -2.77 -1.20 -10.92
C LEU A 118 -4.23 -1.05 -11.39
N ALA A 119 -4.64 0.15 -11.79
CA ALA A 119 -5.97 0.40 -12.37
C ALA A 119 -6.19 -0.37 -13.68
N LEU A 120 -5.10 -0.57 -14.43
CA LEU A 120 -5.13 -1.29 -15.71
C LEU A 120 -5.05 -2.82 -15.55
N ASP A 121 -4.70 -3.33 -14.37
CA ASP A 121 -4.51 -4.76 -14.10
C ASP A 121 -5.82 -5.56 -14.34
N PRO A 122 -5.81 -6.62 -15.17
CA PRO A 122 -7.02 -7.39 -15.48
C PRO A 122 -7.68 -8.01 -14.24
N LYS A 123 -6.89 -8.46 -13.26
CA LYS A 123 -7.39 -9.09 -12.02
C LYS A 123 -8.07 -8.06 -11.12
N VAL A 124 -7.58 -6.82 -11.14
CA VAL A 124 -8.21 -5.69 -10.44
C VAL A 124 -9.52 -5.29 -11.13
N LYS A 125 -9.52 -5.19 -12.46
CA LYS A 125 -10.68 -4.73 -13.23
C LYS A 125 -11.92 -5.61 -13.05
N THR A 126 -11.74 -6.90 -12.75
CA THR A 126 -12.86 -7.82 -12.49
C THR A 126 -13.46 -7.67 -11.09
N ILE A 127 -12.86 -6.87 -10.22
CA ILE A 127 -13.31 -6.65 -8.83
C ILE A 127 -13.75 -5.18 -8.69
N PRO A 128 -15.06 -4.87 -8.76
CA PRO A 128 -15.56 -3.49 -8.81
C PRO A 128 -15.05 -2.59 -7.69
N VAL A 129 -15.04 -3.09 -6.45
CA VAL A 129 -14.58 -2.32 -5.28
C VAL A 129 -13.11 -1.91 -5.40
N LEU A 130 -12.24 -2.77 -5.95
CA LEU A 130 -10.83 -2.44 -6.14
C LEU A 130 -10.64 -1.45 -7.28
N ARG A 131 -11.35 -1.66 -8.40
CA ARG A 131 -11.33 -0.74 -9.55
C ARG A 131 -11.65 0.70 -9.11
N ASP A 132 -12.75 0.87 -8.37
CA ASP A 132 -13.22 2.20 -7.97
C ASP A 132 -12.28 2.83 -6.94
N MET A 133 -11.82 2.04 -5.95
CA MET A 133 -10.85 2.47 -4.95
C MET A 133 -9.54 2.95 -5.57
N ILE A 134 -9.02 2.23 -6.57
CA ILE A 134 -7.77 2.61 -7.24
C ILE A 134 -7.94 3.88 -8.04
N MET A 135 -9.07 4.07 -8.72
CA MET A 135 -9.35 5.32 -9.42
C MET A 135 -9.46 6.52 -8.46
N PHE A 136 -10.08 6.35 -7.29
CA PHE A 136 -10.10 7.40 -6.26
C PHE A 136 -8.70 7.69 -5.71
N GLY A 137 -7.90 6.66 -5.44
CA GLY A 137 -6.52 6.83 -5.00
C GLY A 137 -5.64 7.46 -6.08
N TYR A 138 -5.84 7.11 -7.35
CA TYR A 138 -5.14 7.73 -8.49
C TYR A 138 -5.42 9.23 -8.55
N GLY A 139 -6.70 9.63 -8.56
CA GLY A 139 -7.09 11.04 -8.57
C GLY A 139 -6.55 11.80 -7.36
N SER A 140 -6.65 11.23 -6.16
CA SER A 140 -6.11 11.82 -4.93
C SER A 140 -4.58 12.00 -4.99
N MET A 141 -3.88 11.02 -5.56
CA MET A 141 -2.42 11.07 -5.70
C MET A 141 -1.97 12.10 -6.72
N VAL A 142 -2.65 12.20 -7.87
CA VAL A 142 -2.41 13.25 -8.87
C VAL A 142 -2.69 14.63 -8.29
N ALA A 143 -3.80 14.80 -7.55
CA ALA A 143 -4.12 16.07 -6.91
C ALA A 143 -3.02 16.53 -5.94
N ARG A 144 -2.57 15.66 -5.02
CA ARG A 144 -1.46 15.98 -4.09
C ARG A 144 -0.16 16.29 -4.83
N TYR A 145 0.18 15.51 -5.85
CA TYR A 145 1.39 15.75 -6.63
C TYR A 145 1.34 17.10 -7.36
N CYS A 146 0.22 17.43 -8.00
CA CYS A 146 0.07 18.70 -8.70
C CYS A 146 0.03 19.92 -7.77
N ASP A 147 -0.49 19.77 -6.54
CA ASP A 147 -0.49 20.85 -5.54
C ASP A 147 0.95 21.26 -5.15
N GLU A 148 1.85 20.29 -5.03
CA GLU A 148 3.26 20.52 -4.71
C GLU A 148 4.14 20.82 -5.94
N GLN A 149 3.65 20.61 -7.16
CA GLN A 149 4.42 20.70 -8.40
C GLN A 149 3.84 21.74 -9.38
N PRO A 150 4.44 22.94 -9.48
CA PRO A 150 3.97 24.01 -10.37
C PRO A 150 3.89 23.63 -11.85
N ALA A 151 4.70 22.66 -12.30
CA ALA A 151 4.74 22.16 -13.67
C ALA A 151 4.05 20.79 -13.79
N CYS A 152 2.92 20.58 -13.12
CA CYS A 152 2.18 19.33 -13.22
C CYS A 152 1.71 19.08 -14.65
N SER A 153 2.09 17.92 -15.22
CA SER A 153 1.71 17.58 -16.60
C SER A 153 0.22 17.25 -16.70
N PRO A 154 -0.51 17.82 -17.69
CA PRO A 154 -1.91 17.48 -17.92
C PRO A 154 -2.10 16.00 -18.27
N GLU A 155 -1.04 15.31 -18.68
CA GLU A 155 -1.08 13.88 -19.03
C GLU A 155 -1.34 12.97 -17.85
N LEU A 156 -1.09 13.45 -16.61
CA LEU A 156 -1.45 12.72 -15.40
C LEU A 156 -2.98 12.65 -15.20
N MET A 157 -3.76 13.51 -15.86
CA MET A 157 -5.22 13.47 -15.81
C MET A 157 -5.83 12.61 -16.93
N ARG A 158 -5.02 12.19 -17.91
CA ARG A 158 -5.48 11.48 -19.10
C ARG A 158 -6.32 10.23 -18.77
N PRO A 159 -5.92 9.34 -17.83
CA PRO A 159 -6.74 8.16 -17.52
C PRO A 159 -8.13 8.49 -16.98
N ILE A 160 -8.27 9.61 -16.26
CA ILE A 160 -9.55 10.09 -15.72
C ILE A 160 -10.40 10.64 -16.85
N HIS A 161 -9.82 11.49 -17.72
CA HIS A 161 -10.52 12.06 -18.87
C HIS A 161 -11.01 10.98 -19.84
N GLU A 162 -10.17 10.00 -20.17
CA GLU A 162 -10.54 8.88 -21.05
C GLU A 162 -11.66 8.03 -20.44
N SER A 163 -11.59 7.74 -19.13
CA SER A 163 -12.65 6.99 -18.44
C SER A 163 -13.99 7.74 -18.44
N ALA A 164 -13.96 9.06 -18.21
CA ALA A 164 -15.15 9.90 -18.26
C ALA A 164 -15.75 9.95 -19.68
N ALA A 165 -14.92 10.17 -20.69
CA ALA A 165 -15.35 10.19 -22.09
C ALA A 165 -16.00 8.86 -22.51
N GLN A 166 -15.38 7.73 -22.15
CA GLN A 166 -15.94 6.40 -22.41
C GLN A 166 -17.28 6.16 -21.69
N ALA A 167 -17.44 6.68 -20.48
CA ALA A 167 -18.70 6.55 -19.73
C ALA A 167 -19.83 7.37 -20.38
N VAL A 168 -19.54 8.59 -20.84
CA VAL A 168 -20.50 9.44 -21.57
C VAL A 168 -20.92 8.77 -22.87
N SER A 169 -19.96 8.31 -23.70
CA SER A 169 -20.28 7.66 -24.96
C SER A 169 -21.10 6.37 -24.82
N LYS A 170 -20.99 5.66 -23.69
CA LYS A 170 -21.81 4.47 -23.40
C LYS A 170 -23.20 4.81 -22.89
N ALA A 171 -23.41 5.98 -22.31
CA ALA A 171 -24.72 6.44 -21.86
C ALA A 171 -25.54 7.01 -23.04
N ASP A 172 -24.85 7.58 -24.04
CA ASP A 172 -25.44 8.11 -25.27
C ASP A 172 -25.72 7.03 -26.34
N ALA A 173 -25.30 5.78 -26.12
CA ALA A 173 -25.45 4.63 -27.03
C ALA A 173 -26.52 3.66 -26.55
#